data_AF-A0A7G2CTL0-F1
#
_entry.id   AF-A0A7G2CTL0-F1
#
_cell.length_a   1.000
_cell.length_b   1.000
_cell.length_c   1.000
_cell.angle_alpha   90.00
_cell.angle_beta   90.00
_cell.angle_gamma   90.00
#
_symmetry.space_group_name_H-M   'P 1'
#
loop_
_entity.id
_entity.type
_entity.pdbx_description
1 polymer ?
#
loop_
_entity_poly.entity_id
_entity_poly.type
_entity_poly.pdbx_seq_one_letter_code
_entity_poly.pdbx_strand_id
1 'polypeptide(L)'
;MEREAERMFDERNEEVNYRTYMIEKNMNEQRRLIERNTATFNKALAEQQRREAIRAKEEETRLGLEEIAYQTNSDFLNEREGVVSGLGETVKSERFKGLSEEQRARIREEQNEQLQQLRRRRLMEVEENKQWSQQENMQVRMAQALDRQQERERHAEMLALAEHNRMQAEAAKTRTQKLNELYTNEVDEDYYKYWNRME
;
A
#
# COMPACT_ATOMS: atom_id res chain seq x y z
N MET A 1 93.10 -27.00 97.63
CA MET A 1 92.35 -27.88 96.70
C MET A 1 90.86 -27.59 96.72
N GLU A 2 90.14 -27.65 97.85
CA GLU A 2 88.67 -27.37 97.86
C GLU A 2 88.29 -25.94 97.43
N ARG A 3 88.97 -24.89 97.94
CA ARG A 3 88.71 -23.47 97.56
C ARG A 3 89.05 -23.10 96.11
N GLU A 4 89.81 -23.92 95.41
CA GLU A 4 90.10 -23.74 93.99
C GLU A 4 89.05 -24.47 93.14
N ALA A 5 88.61 -25.66 93.59
CA ALA A 5 87.53 -26.38 92.96
C ALA A 5 86.18 -25.63 93.04
N GLU A 6 85.88 -24.97 94.16
CA GLU A 6 84.69 -24.11 94.32
C GLU A 6 84.74 -22.89 93.39
N ARG A 7 85.88 -22.20 93.30
CA ARG A 7 86.04 -21.06 92.36
C ARG A 7 85.90 -21.48 90.90
N MET A 8 86.49 -22.61 90.51
CA MET A 8 86.34 -23.15 89.15
C MET A 8 84.91 -23.58 88.85
N PHE A 9 84.16 -24.05 89.85
CA PHE A 9 82.74 -24.39 89.71
C PHE A 9 81.88 -23.14 89.55
N ASP A 10 82.11 -22.10 90.36
CA ASP A 10 81.39 -20.83 90.29
C ASP A 10 81.65 -20.10 88.96
N GLU A 11 82.92 -20.04 88.50
CA GLU A 11 83.28 -19.47 87.19
C GLU A 11 82.59 -20.21 86.03
N ARG A 12 82.53 -21.54 86.10
CA ARG A 12 81.82 -22.34 85.10
C ARG A 12 80.30 -22.11 85.16
N ASN A 13 79.72 -21.96 86.35
CA ASN A 13 78.30 -21.68 86.51
C ASN A 13 77.95 -20.29 85.96
N GLU A 14 78.79 -19.28 86.23
CA GLU A 14 78.64 -17.94 85.65
C GLU A 14 78.76 -17.96 84.12
N GLU A 15 79.73 -18.71 83.56
CA GLU A 15 79.87 -18.89 82.12
C GLU A 15 78.63 -19.56 81.49
N VAL A 16 78.11 -20.61 82.11
CA VAL A 16 76.90 -21.33 81.66
C VAL A 16 75.66 -20.45 81.75
N ASN A 17 75.51 -19.68 82.85
CA ASN A 17 74.41 -18.74 83.02
C ASN A 17 74.46 -17.61 81.98
N TYR A 18 75.66 -17.08 81.72
CA TYR A 18 75.86 -16.06 80.69
C TYR A 18 75.54 -16.59 79.29
N ARG A 19 75.99 -17.81 78.97
CA ARG A 19 75.66 -18.47 77.69
C ARG A 19 74.17 -18.71 77.54
N THR A 20 73.51 -19.20 78.59
CA THR A 20 72.05 -19.44 78.59
C THR A 20 71.29 -18.13 78.37
N TYR A 21 71.66 -17.06 79.08
CA TYR A 21 71.08 -15.73 78.89
C TYR A 21 71.25 -15.21 77.44
N MET A 22 72.44 -15.37 76.86
CA MET A 22 72.70 -14.96 75.49
C MET A 22 71.88 -15.76 74.47
N ILE A 23 71.70 -17.07 74.68
CA ILE A 23 70.86 -17.92 73.84
C ILE A 23 69.40 -17.48 73.93
N GLU A 24 68.85 -17.27 75.13
CA GLU A 24 67.48 -16.82 75.31
C GLU A 24 67.23 -15.44 74.68
N LYS A 25 68.18 -14.51 74.84
CA LYS A 25 68.12 -13.20 74.20
C LYS A 25 68.08 -13.33 72.67
N ASN A 26 68.98 -14.12 72.09
CA ASN A 26 69.01 -14.36 70.64
C ASN A 26 67.73 -15.04 70.13
N MET A 27 67.19 -16.02 70.86
CA MET A 27 65.93 -16.68 70.50
C MET A 27 64.75 -15.71 70.52
N ASN A 28 64.68 -14.82 71.51
CA ASN A 28 63.65 -13.79 71.58
C ASN A 28 63.77 -12.76 70.46
N GLU A 29 65.00 -12.37 70.09
CA GLU A 29 65.24 -11.50 68.94
C GLU A 29 64.84 -12.17 67.62
N GLN A 30 65.17 -13.44 67.43
CA GLN A 30 64.74 -14.21 66.25
C GLN A 30 63.22 -14.34 66.17
N ARG A 31 62.54 -14.62 67.28
CA ARG A 31 61.06 -14.69 67.31
C ARG A 31 60.43 -13.36 66.90
N ARG A 32 60.92 -12.24 67.45
CA ARG A 32 60.46 -10.90 67.07
C ARG A 32 60.69 -10.60 65.59
N LEU A 33 61.83 -11.04 65.05
CA LEU A 33 62.15 -10.87 63.63
C LEU A 33 61.21 -11.68 62.73
N ILE A 34 60.91 -12.93 63.11
CA ILE A 34 59.95 -13.78 62.42
C ILE A 34 58.56 -13.14 62.44
N GLU A 35 58.06 -12.72 63.61
CA GLU A 35 56.75 -12.07 63.74
C GLU A 35 56.65 -10.79 62.91
N ARG A 36 57.72 -9.99 62.88
CA ARG A 36 57.77 -8.78 62.05
C ARG A 36 57.70 -9.13 60.57
N ASN A 37 58.44 -10.15 60.13
CA ASN A 37 58.47 -10.60 58.74
C ASN A 37 57.14 -11.24 58.31
N THR A 38 56.47 -12.00 59.17
CA THR A 38 55.15 -12.56 58.87
C THR A 38 54.09 -11.47 58.83
N ALA A 39 54.15 -10.48 59.71
CA ALA A 39 53.25 -9.33 59.69
C ALA A 39 53.42 -8.50 58.40
N THR A 40 54.65 -8.23 57.96
CA THR A 40 54.91 -7.51 56.71
C THR A 40 54.47 -8.31 55.48
N PHE A 41 54.73 -9.62 55.46
CA PHE A 41 54.28 -10.51 54.39
C PHE A 41 52.75 -10.56 54.30
N ASN A 42 52.06 -10.78 55.42
CA ASN A 42 50.59 -10.82 55.46
C ASN A 42 49.98 -9.49 55.04
N LYS A 43 50.59 -8.37 55.42
CA LYS A 43 50.17 -7.04 54.98
C LYS A 43 50.31 -6.88 53.47
N ALA A 44 51.45 -7.29 52.90
CA ALA A 44 51.69 -7.24 51.46
C ALA A 44 50.71 -8.15 50.70
N LEU A 45 50.44 -9.35 51.22
CA LEU A 45 49.49 -10.30 50.62
C LEU A 45 48.05 -9.76 50.65
N ALA A 46 47.62 -9.17 51.77
CA ALA A 46 46.30 -8.55 51.88
C ALA A 46 46.14 -7.37 50.90
N GLU A 47 47.21 -6.59 50.70
CA GLU A 47 47.20 -5.50 49.72
C GLU A 47 47.14 -6.03 48.28
N GLN A 48 47.88 -7.10 47.97
CA GLN A 48 47.81 -7.76 46.67
C GLN A 48 46.40 -8.27 46.37
N GLN A 49 45.80 -9.02 47.31
CA GLN A 49 44.44 -9.54 47.16
C GLN A 49 43.42 -8.42 46.97
N ARG A 50 43.57 -7.29 47.69
CA ARG A 50 42.70 -6.13 47.50
C ARG A 50 42.82 -5.55 46.09
N ARG A 51 44.04 -5.43 45.55
CA ARG A 51 44.27 -4.94 44.18
C ARG A 51 43.75 -5.90 43.11
N GLU A 52 43.84 -7.20 43.36
CA GLU A 52 43.26 -8.21 42.47
C GLU A 52 41.74 -8.18 42.50
N ALA A 53 41.12 -8.05 43.67
CA ALA A 53 39.67 -7.92 43.80
C ALA A 53 39.13 -6.66 43.12
N ILE A 54 39.84 -5.53 43.22
CA ILE A 54 39.48 -4.31 42.50
C ILE A 54 39.54 -4.53 40.98
N ARG A 55 40.64 -5.11 40.48
CA ARG A 55 40.78 -5.41 39.04
C ARG A 55 39.72 -6.38 38.54
N ALA A 56 39.41 -7.42 39.30
CA ALA A 56 38.36 -8.38 38.95
C ALA A 56 36.99 -7.69 38.84
N LYS A 57 36.67 -6.78 39.79
CA LYS A 57 35.44 -5.99 39.75
C LYS A 57 35.41 -5.03 38.55
N GLU A 58 36.53 -4.38 38.24
CA GLU A 58 36.64 -3.50 37.07
C GLU A 58 36.39 -4.27 35.77
N GLU A 59 37.00 -5.45 35.59
CA GLU A 59 36.77 -6.30 34.43
C GLU A 59 35.32 -6.81 34.35
N GLU A 60 34.74 -7.23 35.47
CA GLU A 60 33.32 -7.63 35.52
C GLU A 60 32.41 -6.47 35.07
N THR A 61 32.64 -5.26 35.57
CA THR A 61 31.87 -4.09 35.14
C THR A 61 32.10 -3.76 33.67
N ARG A 62 33.32 -3.90 33.15
CA ARG A 62 33.63 -3.66 31.74
C ARG A 62 32.89 -4.65 30.84
N LEU A 63 32.97 -5.94 31.16
CA LEU A 63 32.27 -7.00 30.41
C LEU A 63 30.76 -6.82 30.47
N GLY A 64 30.21 -6.45 31.64
CA GLY A 64 28.79 -6.15 31.78
C GLY A 64 28.35 -4.97 30.90
N LEU A 65 29.15 -3.90 30.83
CA LEU A 65 28.86 -2.77 29.95
C LEU A 65 28.96 -3.13 28.46
N GLU A 66 29.91 -3.97 28.08
CA GLU A 66 30.03 -4.48 26.71
C GLU A 66 28.83 -5.34 26.32
N GLU A 67 28.35 -6.19 27.22
CA GLU A 67 27.14 -6.98 26.99
C GLU A 67 25.90 -6.09 26.84
N ILE A 68 25.74 -5.09 27.72
CA ILE A 68 24.64 -4.11 27.60
C ILE A 68 24.72 -3.40 26.25
N ALA A 69 25.90 -2.94 25.84
CA ALA A 69 26.08 -2.27 24.56
C ALA A 69 25.76 -3.21 23.38
N TYR A 70 26.15 -4.48 23.45
CA TYR A 70 25.85 -5.48 22.43
C TYR A 70 24.36 -5.75 22.33
N GLN A 71 23.68 -6.00 23.46
CA GLN A 71 22.24 -6.25 23.48
C GLN A 71 21.46 -5.02 23.02
N THR A 72 21.83 -3.83 23.49
CA THR A 72 21.20 -2.56 23.08
C THR A 72 21.36 -2.32 21.58
N ASN A 73 22.50 -2.69 20.99
CA ASN A 73 22.74 -2.58 19.56
C ASN A 73 22.28 -3.80 18.74
N SER A 74 21.66 -4.79 19.39
CA SER A 74 21.17 -6.00 18.74
C SER A 74 20.04 -5.70 17.77
N ASP A 75 19.95 -6.50 16.71
CA ASP A 75 18.90 -6.42 15.70
C ASP A 75 17.50 -6.67 16.30
N PHE A 76 17.43 -7.38 17.43
CA PHE A 76 16.19 -7.65 18.12
C PHE A 76 15.63 -6.39 18.79
N LEU A 77 16.44 -5.65 19.55
CA LEU A 77 15.99 -4.46 20.28
C LEU A 77 15.85 -3.21 19.39
N ASN A 78 16.70 -3.06 18.37
CA ASN A 78 16.60 -1.92 17.45
C ASN A 78 15.63 -2.15 16.30
N GLU A 79 14.98 -3.31 16.28
CA GLU A 79 14.06 -3.72 15.23
C GLU A 79 14.57 -3.49 13.80
N ARG A 80 15.87 -3.65 13.54
CA ARG A 80 16.44 -3.41 12.20
C ARG A 80 15.68 -4.20 11.13
N GLU A 81 15.52 -3.57 9.97
CA GLU A 81 14.78 -4.14 8.85
C GLU A 81 15.40 -5.48 8.43
N GLY A 82 14.51 -6.45 8.12
CA GLY A 82 14.90 -7.83 7.90
C GLY A 82 15.90 -7.97 6.75
N VAL A 83 17.00 -8.67 7.01
CA VAL A 83 18.00 -9.06 6.01
C VAL A 83 17.30 -9.72 4.82
N VAL A 84 17.34 -9.06 3.66
CA VAL A 84 16.86 -9.58 2.39
C VAL A 84 17.62 -10.88 2.10
N SER A 85 16.91 -11.90 1.64
CA SER A 85 17.53 -13.16 1.24
C SER A 85 18.60 -12.90 0.16
N GLY A 86 19.78 -13.53 0.28
CA GLY A 86 20.80 -13.46 -0.77
C GLY A 86 20.37 -14.09 -2.10
N LEU A 87 19.25 -14.82 -2.12
CA LEU A 87 18.71 -15.51 -3.29
C LEU A 87 17.49 -14.81 -3.92
N GLY A 88 17.34 -13.50 -3.68
CA GLY A 88 16.34 -12.63 -4.33
C GLY A 88 15.78 -11.57 -3.37
N GLU A 89 15.10 -10.54 -3.90
CA GLU A 89 14.39 -9.48 -3.16
C GLU A 89 13.21 -9.99 -2.29
N THR A 90 13.26 -11.24 -1.85
CA THR A 90 12.27 -11.84 -0.97
C THR A 90 12.69 -11.63 0.48
N VAL A 91 11.82 -10.96 1.21
CA VAL A 91 11.93 -10.84 2.67
C VAL A 91 11.56 -12.20 3.27
N LYS A 92 12.37 -12.69 4.22
CA LYS A 92 12.02 -13.90 4.98
C LYS A 92 10.70 -13.67 5.71
N SER A 93 9.73 -14.57 5.54
CA SER A 93 8.40 -14.44 6.13
C SER A 93 8.44 -14.23 7.65
N GLU A 94 9.32 -14.94 8.35
CA GLU A 94 9.53 -14.83 9.80
C GLU A 94 10.03 -13.46 10.27
N ARG A 95 10.63 -12.67 9.37
CA ARG A 95 11.25 -11.37 9.69
C ARG A 95 10.50 -10.20 9.05
N PHE A 96 9.33 -10.44 8.48
CA PHE A 96 8.54 -9.39 7.87
C PHE A 96 7.85 -8.54 8.95
N LYS A 97 8.18 -7.25 8.98
CA LYS A 97 7.64 -6.27 9.95
C LYS A 97 6.64 -5.29 9.34
N GLY A 98 6.24 -5.53 8.08
CA GLY A 98 5.39 -4.63 7.31
C GLY A 98 6.14 -3.91 6.19
N LEU A 99 5.41 -3.02 5.52
CA LEU A 99 5.94 -2.20 4.42
C LEU A 99 6.72 -1.00 4.96
N SER A 100 7.80 -0.65 4.27
CA SER A 100 8.59 0.55 4.56
C SER A 100 7.77 1.82 4.31
N GLU A 101 8.18 2.93 4.92
CA GLU A 101 7.50 4.22 4.73
C GLU A 101 7.51 4.66 3.26
N GLU A 102 8.60 4.38 2.54
CA GLU A 102 8.72 4.65 1.10
C GLU A 102 7.71 3.83 0.29
N GLN A 103 7.57 2.54 0.59
CA GLN A 103 6.57 1.68 -0.07
C GLN A 103 5.15 2.18 0.20
N ARG A 104 4.85 2.57 1.44
CA ARG A 104 3.55 3.15 1.80
C ARG A 104 3.31 4.48 1.10
N ALA A 105 4.34 5.31 0.94
CA ALA A 105 4.25 6.57 0.23
C ALA A 105 3.93 6.36 -1.25
N ARG A 106 4.61 5.41 -1.92
CA ARG A 106 4.32 5.03 -3.32
C ARG A 106 2.88 4.55 -3.49
N ILE A 107 2.39 3.68 -2.59
CA ILE A 107 1.00 3.23 -2.64
C ILE A 107 0.02 4.40 -2.54
N ARG A 108 0.28 5.39 -1.66
CA ARG A 108 -0.58 6.57 -1.55
C ARG A 108 -0.53 7.45 -2.80
N GLU A 109 0.63 7.58 -3.41
CA GLU A 109 0.81 8.30 -4.67
C GLU A 109 0.01 7.64 -5.79
N GLU A 110 0.15 6.32 -5.97
CA GLU A 110 -0.62 5.54 -6.94
C GLU A 110 -2.13 5.65 -6.70
N GLN A 111 -2.59 5.59 -5.45
CA GLN A 111 -4.00 5.78 -5.11
C GLN A 111 -4.51 7.17 -5.52
N ASN A 112 -3.70 8.20 -5.32
CA ASN A 112 -4.05 9.56 -5.75
C ASN A 112 -4.11 9.68 -7.28
N GLU A 113 -3.17 9.07 -7.98
CA GLU A 113 -3.20 9.02 -9.46
C GLU A 113 -4.44 8.29 -9.96
N GLN A 114 -4.79 7.15 -9.38
CA GLN A 114 -6.00 6.39 -9.73
C GLN A 114 -7.27 7.24 -9.52
N LEU A 115 -7.36 7.98 -8.42
CA LEU A 115 -8.48 8.89 -8.17
C LEU A 115 -8.56 10.00 -9.23
N GLN A 116 -7.42 10.56 -9.63
CA GLN A 116 -7.39 11.58 -10.69
C GLN A 116 -7.82 10.99 -12.04
N GLN A 117 -7.35 9.80 -12.39
CA GLN A 117 -7.74 9.11 -13.61
C GLN A 117 -9.24 8.81 -13.64
N LEU A 118 -9.82 8.35 -12.52
CA LEU A 118 -11.25 8.12 -12.39
C LEU A 118 -12.07 9.40 -12.58
N ARG A 119 -11.62 10.52 -12.02
CA ARG A 119 -12.28 11.83 -12.22
C ARG A 119 -12.24 12.23 -13.70
N ARG A 120 -11.09 12.09 -14.36
CA ARG A 120 -10.95 12.39 -15.80
C ARG A 120 -11.87 11.50 -16.65
N ARG A 121 -11.94 10.20 -16.35
CA ARG A 121 -12.82 9.27 -17.06
C ARG A 121 -14.29 9.66 -16.93
N ARG A 122 -14.75 9.99 -15.72
CA ARG A 122 -16.14 10.44 -15.51
C ARG A 122 -16.47 11.71 -16.30
N LEU A 123 -15.53 12.66 -16.39
CA LEU A 123 -15.74 13.86 -17.20
C LEU A 123 -15.87 13.52 -18.69
N MET A 124 -15.01 12.64 -19.21
CA MET A 124 -15.09 12.18 -20.60
C MET A 124 -16.41 11.45 -20.88
N GLU A 125 -16.86 10.58 -19.98
CA GLU A 125 -18.16 9.88 -20.12
C GLU A 125 -19.34 10.85 -20.16
N VAL A 126 -19.32 11.92 -19.35
CA VAL A 126 -20.36 12.96 -19.38
C VAL A 126 -20.35 13.72 -20.70
N GLU A 127 -19.17 14.07 -21.21
CA GLU A 127 -19.03 14.74 -22.52
C GLU A 127 -19.49 13.84 -23.66
N GLU A 128 -19.12 12.57 -23.65
CA GLU A 128 -19.53 11.59 -24.66
C GLU A 128 -21.05 11.40 -24.65
N ASN A 129 -21.66 11.22 -23.47
CA ASN A 129 -23.12 11.13 -23.34
C ASN A 129 -23.83 12.38 -23.87
N LYS A 130 -23.26 13.57 -23.63
CA LYS A 130 -23.80 14.82 -24.18
C LYS A 130 -23.72 14.83 -25.71
N GLN A 131 -22.62 14.37 -26.29
CA GLN A 131 -22.47 14.28 -27.74
C GLN A 131 -23.46 13.29 -28.36
N TRP A 132 -23.63 12.11 -27.76
CA TRP A 132 -24.63 11.12 -28.17
C TRP A 132 -26.04 11.69 -28.14
N SER A 133 -26.42 12.34 -27.04
CA SER A 133 -27.73 12.97 -26.92
C SER A 133 -27.95 14.08 -27.97
N GLN A 134 -26.90 14.85 -28.32
CA GLN A 134 -27.00 15.83 -29.40
C GLN A 134 -27.21 15.18 -30.77
N GLN A 135 -26.49 14.10 -31.06
CA GLN A 135 -26.64 13.35 -32.31
C GLN A 135 -28.03 12.73 -32.42
N GLU A 136 -28.53 12.10 -31.36
CA GLU A 136 -29.88 11.53 -31.30
C GLU A 136 -30.95 12.60 -31.55
N ASN A 137 -30.86 13.75 -30.86
CA ASN A 137 -31.77 14.86 -31.08
C ASN A 137 -31.73 15.39 -32.52
N MET A 138 -30.56 15.43 -33.14
CA MET A 138 -30.42 15.82 -34.55
C MET A 138 -31.09 14.81 -35.49
N GLN A 139 -30.89 13.51 -35.25
CA GLN A 139 -31.52 12.44 -36.03
C GLN A 139 -33.04 12.50 -35.92
N VAL A 140 -33.59 12.71 -34.72
CA VAL A 140 -35.03 12.87 -34.49
C VAL A 140 -35.58 14.07 -35.27
N ARG A 141 -34.89 15.21 -35.23
CA ARG A 141 -35.30 16.40 -36.00
C ARG A 141 -35.28 16.16 -37.51
N MET A 142 -34.27 15.45 -38.00
CA MET A 142 -34.14 15.09 -39.41
C MET A 142 -35.26 14.13 -39.85
N ALA A 143 -35.57 13.12 -39.04
CA ALA A 143 -36.68 12.20 -39.29
C ALA A 143 -38.02 12.95 -39.34
N GLN A 144 -38.31 13.83 -38.36
CA GLN A 144 -39.51 14.65 -38.36
C GLN A 144 -39.62 15.58 -39.58
N ALA A 145 -38.50 16.14 -40.04
CA ALA A 145 -38.48 16.98 -41.24
C ALA A 145 -38.82 16.18 -42.50
N LEU A 146 -38.29 14.96 -42.60
CA LEU A 146 -38.54 14.03 -43.70
C LEU A 146 -40.00 13.55 -43.71
N ASP A 147 -40.55 13.19 -42.54
CA ASP A 147 -41.96 12.80 -42.42
C ASP A 147 -42.90 13.93 -42.87
N ARG A 148 -42.64 15.18 -42.45
CA ARG A 148 -43.41 16.36 -42.89
C ARG A 148 -43.28 16.62 -44.40
N GLN A 149 -42.14 16.28 -45.00
CA GLN A 149 -41.98 16.38 -46.45
C GLN A 149 -42.84 15.32 -47.15
N GLN A 150 -42.75 14.07 -46.71
CA GLN A 150 -43.57 12.97 -47.26
C GLN A 150 -45.07 13.23 -47.11
N GLU A 151 -45.52 13.79 -45.99
CA GLU A 151 -46.91 14.19 -45.81
C GLU A 151 -47.35 15.27 -46.80
N ARG A 152 -46.50 16.27 -47.05
CA ARG A 152 -46.77 17.32 -48.04
C ARG A 152 -46.84 16.77 -49.45
N GLU A 153 -45.91 15.88 -49.81
CA GLU A 153 -45.90 15.20 -51.11
C GLU A 153 -47.16 14.35 -51.29
N ARG A 154 -47.49 13.48 -50.32
CA ARG A 154 -48.73 12.68 -50.34
C ARG A 154 -49.98 13.55 -50.44
N HIS A 155 -50.04 14.66 -49.71
CA HIS A 155 -51.19 15.56 -49.79
C HIS A 155 -51.30 16.21 -51.18
N ALA A 156 -50.17 16.65 -51.76
CA ALA A 156 -50.15 17.20 -53.12
C ALA A 156 -50.58 16.16 -54.17
N GLU A 157 -50.12 14.91 -54.05
CA GLU A 157 -50.55 13.79 -54.90
C GLU A 157 -52.05 13.52 -54.77
N MET A 158 -52.58 13.51 -53.55
CA MET A 158 -54.01 13.31 -53.30
C MET A 158 -54.87 14.44 -53.89
N LEU A 159 -54.41 15.69 -53.80
CA LEU A 159 -55.10 16.82 -54.43
C LEU A 159 -55.08 16.71 -55.96
N ALA A 160 -53.94 16.38 -56.55
CA ALA A 160 -53.82 16.19 -58.00
C ALA A 160 -54.71 15.04 -58.50
N LEU A 161 -54.77 13.94 -57.75
CA LEU A 161 -55.66 12.82 -58.05
C LEU A 161 -57.14 13.21 -57.93
N ALA A 162 -57.51 13.98 -56.91
CA ALA A 162 -58.88 14.46 -56.73
C ALA A 162 -59.31 15.40 -57.87
N GLU A 163 -58.41 16.29 -58.32
CA GLU A 163 -58.65 17.16 -59.47
C GLU A 163 -58.83 16.36 -60.76
N HIS A 164 -57.96 15.38 -61.01
CA HIS A 164 -58.07 14.49 -62.16
C HIS A 164 -59.40 13.72 -62.15
N ASN A 165 -59.78 13.16 -61.00
CA ASN A 165 -61.05 12.46 -60.83
C ASN A 165 -62.26 13.38 -61.07
N ARG A 166 -62.20 14.65 -60.63
CA ARG A 166 -63.24 15.65 -60.91
C ARG A 166 -63.37 15.91 -62.41
N MET A 167 -62.25 16.16 -63.10
CA MET A 167 -62.24 16.38 -64.56
C MET A 167 -62.80 15.16 -65.30
N GLN A 168 -62.40 13.95 -64.91
CA GLN A 168 -62.89 12.72 -65.50
C GLN A 168 -64.39 12.50 -65.26
N ALA A 169 -64.90 12.85 -64.07
CA ALA A 169 -66.33 12.77 -63.76
C ALA A 169 -67.14 13.79 -64.57
N GLU A 170 -66.65 15.02 -64.74
CA GLU A 170 -67.27 16.05 -65.58
C GLU A 170 -67.28 15.63 -67.07
N ALA A 171 -66.17 15.09 -67.57
CA ALA A 171 -66.07 14.53 -68.92
C ALA A 171 -67.03 13.34 -69.13
N ALA A 172 -67.15 12.45 -68.15
CA ALA A 172 -68.10 11.33 -68.21
C ALA A 172 -69.55 11.83 -68.19
N LYS A 173 -69.88 12.83 -67.37
CA LYS A 173 -71.22 13.43 -67.31
C LYS A 173 -71.59 14.12 -68.63
N THR A 174 -70.70 14.91 -69.21
CA THR A 174 -70.93 15.56 -70.51
C THR A 174 -71.05 14.54 -71.64
N ARG A 175 -70.23 13.48 -71.63
CA ARG A 175 -70.34 12.37 -72.60
C ARG A 175 -71.67 11.64 -72.49
N THR A 176 -72.11 11.31 -71.28
CA THR A 176 -73.40 10.62 -71.07
C THR A 176 -74.58 11.51 -71.46
N GLN A 177 -74.54 12.81 -71.20
CA GLN A 177 -75.54 13.77 -71.69
C GLN A 177 -75.62 13.76 -73.23
N LYS A 178 -74.49 13.93 -73.92
CA LYS A 178 -74.43 13.87 -75.40
C LYS A 178 -74.93 12.53 -75.95
N LEU A 179 -74.62 11.43 -75.26
CA LEU A 179 -75.03 10.10 -75.66
C LEU A 179 -76.55 9.92 -75.49
N ASN A 180 -77.12 10.43 -74.40
CA ASN A 180 -78.56 10.43 -74.16
C ASN A 180 -79.31 11.28 -75.20
N GLU A 181 -78.78 12.45 -75.58
CA GLU A 181 -79.32 13.27 -76.67
C GLU A 181 -79.33 12.48 -77.99
N LEU A 182 -78.22 11.82 -78.34
CA LEU A 182 -78.12 11.01 -79.56
C LEU A 182 -79.07 9.80 -79.58
N TYR A 183 -79.30 9.17 -78.43
CA TYR A 183 -80.21 8.02 -78.30
C TYR A 183 -81.66 8.42 -77.97
N THR A 184 -81.98 9.71 -77.99
CA THR A 184 -83.38 10.15 -77.94
C THR A 184 -83.96 10.02 -79.34
N ASN A 185 -84.85 9.05 -79.52
CA ASN A 185 -85.48 8.82 -80.82
C ASN A 185 -86.38 10.01 -81.17
N GLU A 186 -86.00 10.76 -82.20
CA GLU A 186 -86.87 11.74 -82.82
C GLU A 186 -87.78 11.03 -83.82
N VAL A 187 -89.09 11.26 -83.71
CA VAL A 187 -90.06 10.70 -84.65
C VAL A 187 -90.05 11.58 -85.90
N ASP A 188 -89.46 11.06 -86.97
CA ASP A 188 -89.40 11.74 -88.27
C ASP A 188 -90.82 11.96 -88.84
N GLU A 189 -91.05 13.05 -89.57
CA GLU A 189 -92.36 13.36 -90.18
C GLU A 189 -92.80 12.24 -91.14
N ASP A 190 -91.84 11.52 -91.72
CA ASP A 190 -92.06 10.33 -92.54
C ASP A 190 -92.65 9.14 -91.77
N TYR A 191 -92.43 9.04 -90.45
CA TYR A 191 -93.01 7.98 -89.62
C TYR A 191 -94.55 8.03 -89.64
N TYR A 192 -95.14 9.23 -89.58
CA TYR A 192 -96.59 9.42 -89.57
C TYR A 192 -97.24 9.19 -90.95
N LYS A 193 -96.47 9.26 -92.06
CA LYS A 193 -96.99 9.03 -93.42
C LYS A 193 -97.44 7.58 -93.68
N TYR A 194 -96.94 6.61 -92.91
CA TYR A 194 -97.26 5.19 -93.09
C TYR A 194 -98.52 4.74 -92.32
N TRP A 195 -99.00 5.52 -91.35
CA TRP A 195 -100.14 5.13 -90.50
C TRP A 195 -101.52 5.33 -91.17
N ASN A 196 -101.62 6.16 -92.21
CA ASN A 196 -102.89 6.46 -92.92
C ASN A 196 -103.01 5.82 -94.32
N ARG A 197 -102.32 4.71 -94.60
CA ARG A 197 -102.35 4.02 -95.91
C ARG A 197 -103.26 2.77 -95.97
N MET A 198 -104.16 2.58 -95.01
CA MET A 198 -105.21 1.55 -95.10
C MET A 198 -106.56 2.19 -95.40
N GLU A 199 -106.84 2.39 -96.69
CA GLU A 199 -108.18 2.36 -97.30
C GLU A 199 -108.03 2.09 -98.81
#